data_AF-A0A7V3T4W6-F1
#
_entry.id   AF-A0A7V3T4W6-F1
#
_cell.length_a   1.000
_cell.length_b   1.000
_cell.length_c   1.000
_cell.angle_alpha   90.00
_cell.angle_beta   90.00
_cell.angle_gamma   90.00
#
_symmetry.space_group_name_H-M   'P 1'
#
loop_
_entity.id
_entity.type
_entity.pdbx_description
1 polymer ?
#
loop_
_entity_poly.entity_id
_entity_poly.type
_entity_poly.pdbx_seq_one_letter_code
_entity_poly.pdbx_strand_id
1 'polypeptide(L)'
;MRSAAAGSNESVPRCSGLSGRLRPCSSPPGGPSRGNLPGRSRAGLIWTPAADRSFPELPCVAAGLAPNGAPLAPRPRCSQDGRMQSASRFGAPWPKLLIAISFLGTVMLLLAAGICLAVLPPRPQGVRVMVAALPLAIVVGCLLFVVRGYVLTDRELLIERLGWVNRWPLARLESVTVDPQAMRGSLRLWGNGGLFAFCGWFRNRKLGIYRAFATDPQRSVVLRFGPRTIVITPDNPTEFVHAIQSRWPGVQTGWATDSISSRR
;
A
#
# COMPACT_ATOMS: atom_id res chain seq x y z
N MET A 1 -30.72 18.98 57.88
CA MET A 1 -31.40 19.75 56.81
C MET A 1 -31.27 18.96 55.50
N ARG A 2 -32.43 18.54 54.95
CA ARG A 2 -32.84 18.21 53.55
C ARG A 2 -31.73 17.91 52.52
N SER A 3 -31.75 16.95 51.59
CA SER A 3 -32.79 16.20 50.84
C SER A 3 -31.98 15.18 49.97
N ALA A 4 -32.22 13.86 49.90
CA ALA A 4 -33.25 13.11 49.15
C ALA A 4 -33.33 13.33 47.62
N ALA A 5 -32.86 12.34 46.84
CA ALA A 5 -33.36 11.87 45.52
C ALA A 5 -32.56 10.58 45.17
N ALA A 6 -33.07 9.34 45.16
CA ALA A 6 -34.22 8.72 44.48
C ALA A 6 -34.03 8.57 42.95
N GLY A 7 -34.07 7.33 42.46
CA GLY A 7 -34.06 6.94 41.05
C GLY A 7 -33.43 5.55 40.85
N SER A 8 -34.05 4.48 41.39
CA SER A 8 -35.02 3.61 40.71
C SER A 8 -34.42 2.69 39.64
N ASN A 9 -34.25 1.46 40.12
CA ASN A 9 -34.08 0.17 39.45
C ASN A 9 -35.14 -0.02 38.34
N GLU A 10 -34.72 -0.37 37.12
CA GLU A 10 -35.63 -1.02 36.17
C GLU A 10 -34.88 -2.11 35.38
N SER A 11 -35.29 -3.33 35.70
CA SER A 11 -34.84 -4.61 35.21
C SER A 11 -35.92 -5.20 34.32
N VAL A 12 -35.63 -5.46 33.05
CA VAL A 12 -36.48 -6.28 32.16
C VAL A 12 -35.61 -6.91 31.05
N PRO A 13 -36.02 -8.01 30.39
CA PRO A 13 -35.77 -9.37 30.85
C PRO A 13 -34.93 -10.21 29.86
N ARG A 14 -34.36 -11.29 30.39
CA ARG A 14 -33.85 -12.43 29.61
C ARG A 14 -34.97 -13.04 28.76
N CYS A 15 -34.76 -13.13 27.45
CA CYS A 15 -35.43 -14.12 26.62
C CYS A 15 -34.56 -15.37 26.52
N SER A 16 -34.95 -16.38 27.29
CA SER A 16 -34.53 -17.77 27.15
C SER A 16 -35.52 -18.51 26.27
N GLY A 17 -35.01 -19.27 25.30
CA GLY A 17 -35.73 -20.37 24.65
C GLY A 17 -36.03 -20.14 23.17
N LEU A 18 -35.29 -20.81 22.29
CA LEU A 18 -35.86 -21.93 21.53
C LEU A 18 -34.77 -22.71 20.78
N SER A 19 -34.79 -23.99 21.10
CA SER A 19 -34.12 -25.11 20.44
C SER A 19 -34.30 -25.07 18.92
N GLY A 20 -33.19 -25.19 18.19
CA GLY A 20 -33.18 -25.35 16.74
C GLY A 20 -31.92 -26.09 16.31
N ARG A 21 -31.83 -27.38 16.65
CA ARG A 21 -30.85 -28.30 16.07
C ARG A 21 -31.16 -28.45 14.58
N LEU A 22 -30.31 -27.90 13.71
CA LEU A 22 -30.18 -28.40 12.35
C LEU A 22 -28.77 -28.95 12.18
N ARG A 23 -28.71 -30.28 12.10
CA ARG A 23 -27.52 -31.06 11.75
C ARG A 23 -27.16 -30.83 10.27
N PRO A 24 -25.89 -31.06 9.91
CA PRO A 24 -25.34 -30.71 8.60
C PRO A 24 -25.81 -31.67 7.51
N CYS A 25 -26.05 -31.14 6.31
CA CYS A 25 -26.22 -31.96 5.11
C CYS A 25 -24.88 -32.63 4.75
N SER A 26 -24.94 -33.94 4.82
CA SER A 26 -24.00 -34.95 4.36
C SER A 26 -23.61 -34.82 2.89
N SER A 27 -22.32 -34.92 2.61
CA SER A 27 -21.75 -35.35 1.33
C SER A 27 -22.21 -36.76 0.94
N PRO A 28 -22.16 -37.11 -0.36
CA PRO A 28 -21.69 -38.45 -0.72
C PRO A 28 -20.79 -38.38 -2.01
N PRO A 29 -20.25 -39.49 -2.55
CA PRO A 29 -18.80 -39.71 -2.66
C PRO A 29 -18.32 -39.82 -4.12
N GLY A 30 -17.00 -39.96 -4.32
CA GLY A 30 -16.48 -40.53 -5.57
C GLY A 30 -15.15 -39.95 -6.03
N GLY A 31 -14.05 -40.60 -5.65
CA GLY A 31 -12.88 -40.70 -6.53
C GLY A 31 -13.18 -41.66 -7.70
N PRO A 32 -12.29 -41.76 -8.71
CA PRO A 32 -10.98 -42.33 -8.43
C PRO A 32 -9.79 -41.59 -9.04
N SER A 33 -8.66 -41.91 -8.43
CA SER A 33 -7.27 -41.67 -8.78
C SER A 33 -6.82 -42.36 -10.07
N ARG A 34 -5.88 -41.72 -10.78
CA ARG A 34 -4.77 -42.22 -11.64
C ARG A 34 -4.45 -41.10 -12.65
N GLY A 35 -3.22 -40.77 -13.00
CA GLY A 35 -1.93 -41.37 -12.75
C GLY A 35 -0.82 -40.37 -13.08
N ASN A 36 0.38 -40.73 -12.67
CA ASN A 36 1.59 -39.94 -12.70
C ASN A 36 2.43 -40.30 -13.95
N LEU A 37 3.26 -39.34 -14.39
CA LEU A 37 4.49 -39.44 -15.22
C LEU A 37 4.37 -39.64 -16.76
N PRO A 38 5.43 -39.36 -17.56
CA PRO A 38 6.62 -38.51 -17.34
C PRO A 38 6.89 -37.52 -18.50
N GLY A 39 7.96 -36.73 -18.37
CA GLY A 39 8.33 -35.63 -19.25
C GLY A 39 8.83 -35.94 -20.67
N ARG A 40 8.87 -34.86 -21.45
CA ARG A 40 9.56 -34.62 -22.72
C ARG A 40 9.18 -33.18 -23.10
N SER A 41 9.94 -32.34 -23.76
CA SER A 41 11.33 -32.31 -24.18
C SER A 41 11.55 -30.83 -24.55
N ARG A 42 12.75 -30.31 -24.28
CA ARG A 42 13.19 -29.03 -24.86
C ARG A 42 13.32 -29.19 -26.37
N ALA A 43 12.61 -28.36 -27.11
CA ALA A 43 12.92 -27.92 -28.49
C ALA A 43 12.15 -26.61 -28.65
N GLY A 44 12.79 -25.44 -28.77
CA GLY A 44 13.62 -25.13 -29.94
C GLY A 44 12.70 -24.56 -31.01
N LEU A 45 12.25 -23.31 -30.86
CA LEU A 45 11.70 -22.55 -31.98
C LEU A 45 12.29 -21.13 -31.99
N ILE A 46 13.15 -20.99 -32.98
CA ILE A 46 13.76 -19.79 -33.54
C ILE A 46 12.62 -18.85 -33.96
N TRP A 47 12.70 -17.59 -33.54
CA TRP A 47 11.76 -16.54 -33.94
C TRP A 47 12.52 -15.46 -34.70
N THR A 48 12.19 -15.28 -35.98
CA THR A 48 12.37 -14.10 -36.85
C THR A 48 11.96 -14.49 -38.28
N PRO A 49 11.67 -13.56 -39.21
CA PRO A 49 10.87 -12.34 -39.10
C PRO A 49 9.84 -12.23 -40.26
N ALA A 50 8.81 -11.38 -40.13
CA ALA A 50 8.03 -10.87 -41.26
C ALA A 50 7.58 -9.46 -40.88
N ALA A 51 8.23 -8.38 -41.33
CA ALA A 51 8.24 -7.83 -42.69
C ALA A 51 6.83 -7.47 -43.19
N ASP A 52 6.57 -6.17 -43.08
CA ASP A 52 5.90 -5.32 -44.06
C ASP A 52 4.43 -5.62 -44.40
N ARG A 53 3.54 -4.80 -43.83
CA ARG A 53 2.34 -4.32 -44.51
C ARG A 53 2.15 -2.84 -44.20
N SER A 54 2.82 -2.03 -45.00
CA SER A 54 2.26 -0.88 -45.71
C SER A 54 0.83 -0.49 -45.29
N PHE A 55 0.73 0.63 -44.58
CA PHE A 55 -0.51 1.36 -44.34
C PHE A 55 -0.98 2.03 -45.63
N PRO A 56 -2.24 1.86 -46.07
CA PRO A 56 -2.86 2.82 -46.96
C PRO A 56 -3.37 3.99 -46.11
N GLU A 57 -2.80 5.17 -46.34
CA GLU A 57 -3.37 6.44 -45.90
C GLU A 57 -4.76 6.61 -46.51
N LEU A 58 -5.76 6.86 -45.66
CA LEU A 58 -7.07 7.33 -46.08
C LEU A 58 -7.20 8.82 -45.71
N PRO A 59 -7.62 9.67 -46.67
CA PRO A 59 -7.68 11.11 -46.49
C PRO A 59 -8.84 11.54 -45.60
N CYS A 60 -8.66 12.71 -44.98
CA CYS A 60 -9.69 13.48 -44.29
C CYS A 60 -10.99 13.53 -45.10
N VAL A 61 -12.07 12.96 -44.58
CA VAL A 61 -13.42 13.20 -45.08
C VAL A 61 -14.12 14.19 -44.15
N ALA A 62 -14.51 15.28 -44.80
CA ALA A 62 -15.20 16.42 -44.27
C ALA A 62 -16.52 16.09 -43.56
N ALA A 63 -16.91 17.02 -42.69
CA ALA A 63 -18.20 17.09 -42.02
C ALA A 63 -19.38 16.83 -42.97
N GLY A 64 -20.20 15.83 -42.63
CA GLY A 64 -21.46 15.52 -43.29
C GLY A 64 -22.65 15.97 -42.44
N LEU A 65 -23.32 17.02 -42.92
CA LEU A 65 -24.68 17.42 -42.54
C LEU A 65 -25.70 16.30 -42.85
N ALA A 66 -26.75 16.19 -42.05
CA ALA A 66 -27.89 15.33 -42.34
C ALA A 66 -28.79 15.95 -43.42
N PRO A 67 -29.30 15.18 -44.41
CA PRO A 67 -29.99 15.73 -45.58
C PRO A 67 -31.45 16.18 -45.37
N ASN A 68 -32.00 16.22 -44.15
CA ASN A 68 -33.45 16.49 -43.94
C ASN A 68 -33.81 17.51 -42.85
N GLY A 69 -32.89 18.36 -42.40
CA GLY A 69 -33.24 19.52 -41.53
C GLY A 69 -33.87 19.18 -40.16
N ALA A 70 -33.97 17.91 -39.78
CA ALA A 70 -34.50 17.48 -38.48
C ALA A 70 -33.39 17.51 -37.41
N PRO A 71 -33.67 17.98 -36.18
CA PRO A 71 -32.71 17.87 -35.08
C PRO A 71 -32.39 16.39 -34.87
N LEU A 72 -31.11 16.03 -35.03
CA LEU A 72 -30.62 14.71 -34.64
C LEU A 72 -30.94 14.53 -33.16
N ALA A 73 -31.82 13.58 -32.85
CA ALA A 73 -32.11 13.17 -31.49
C ALA A 73 -30.78 12.95 -30.76
N PRO A 74 -30.62 13.44 -29.52
CA PRO A 74 -29.39 13.22 -28.77
C PRO A 74 -29.15 11.70 -28.76
N ARG A 75 -27.99 11.29 -29.28
CA ARG A 75 -27.57 9.88 -29.19
C ARG A 75 -27.82 9.44 -27.75
N PRO A 76 -28.44 8.26 -27.51
CA PRO A 76 -28.51 7.73 -26.17
C PRO A 76 -27.07 7.76 -25.65
N ARG A 77 -26.85 8.60 -24.65
CA ARG A 77 -25.57 8.73 -23.95
C ARG A 77 -25.23 7.30 -23.59
N CYS A 78 -24.20 6.70 -24.21
CA CYS A 78 -23.79 5.35 -23.87
C CYS A 78 -23.74 5.30 -22.35
N SER A 79 -24.60 4.44 -21.80
CA SER A 79 -24.70 4.15 -20.39
C SER A 79 -23.29 4.06 -19.84
N GLN A 80 -23.00 4.81 -18.78
CA GLN A 80 -21.82 4.61 -17.96
C GLN A 80 -21.95 3.26 -17.22
N ASP A 81 -22.08 2.16 -17.97
CA ASP A 81 -21.88 0.80 -17.47
C ASP A 81 -20.38 0.50 -17.54
N GLY A 82 -19.66 1.21 -16.69
CA GLY A 82 -18.29 0.95 -16.37
C GLY A 82 -18.11 1.53 -15.00
N ARG A 83 -18.21 0.69 -13.94
CA ARG A 83 -17.90 1.07 -12.56
C ARG A 83 -16.71 2.03 -12.61
N MET A 84 -16.93 3.31 -12.31
CA MET A 84 -15.83 4.20 -11.98
C MET A 84 -15.12 3.49 -10.84
N GLN A 85 -13.98 2.87 -11.14
CA GLN A 85 -13.07 2.36 -10.12
C GLN A 85 -12.71 3.60 -9.32
N SER A 86 -13.37 3.76 -8.18
CA SER A 86 -13.26 4.98 -7.40
C SER A 86 -11.92 4.90 -6.71
N ALA A 87 -10.87 5.36 -7.39
CA ALA A 87 -9.53 5.37 -6.83
C ALA A 87 -9.40 6.59 -5.94
N SER A 88 -9.23 6.39 -4.63
CA SER A 88 -8.89 7.48 -3.70
C SER A 88 -7.39 7.52 -3.53
N ARG A 89 -6.78 8.68 -3.77
CA ARG A 89 -5.33 8.89 -3.62
C ARG A 89 -5.05 9.66 -2.33
N PHE A 90 -4.07 9.17 -1.60
CA PHE A 90 -3.55 9.76 -0.37
C PHE A 90 -2.07 10.07 -0.57
N GLY A 91 -1.65 11.28 -0.22
CA GLY A 91 -0.25 11.67 -0.29
C GLY A 91 0.60 10.97 0.78
N ALA A 92 1.92 10.93 0.56
CA ALA A 92 2.87 10.63 1.63
C ALA A 92 3.54 11.95 2.05
N PRO A 93 3.16 12.56 3.18
CA PRO A 93 3.72 13.84 3.58
C PRO A 93 5.20 13.67 3.94
N TRP A 94 6.02 14.64 3.55
CA TRP A 94 7.44 14.70 3.92
C TRP A 94 7.59 15.61 5.14
N PRO A 95 7.75 15.07 6.35
CA PRO A 95 7.89 15.90 7.53
C PRO A 95 9.24 16.62 7.50
N LYS A 96 9.30 17.83 8.08
CA LYS A 96 10.52 18.63 8.21
C LYS A 96 11.67 17.83 8.82
N LEU A 97 11.36 16.95 9.78
CA LEU A 97 12.34 16.06 10.40
C LEU A 97 12.98 15.10 9.40
N LEU A 98 12.19 14.47 8.51
CA LEU A 98 12.71 13.57 7.48
C LEU A 98 13.59 14.31 6.49
N ILE A 99 13.17 15.52 6.08
CA ILE A 99 13.97 16.40 5.22
C ILE A 99 15.29 16.74 5.91
N ALA A 100 15.26 17.14 7.18
CA ALA A 100 16.46 17.49 7.95
C ALA A 100 17.42 16.30 8.09
N ILE A 101 16.93 15.11 8.44
CA ILE A 101 17.74 13.89 8.55
C ILE A 101 18.33 13.51 7.19
N SER A 102 17.55 13.59 6.12
CA SER A 102 18.00 13.26 4.77
C SER A 102 19.06 14.25 4.29
N PHE A 103 18.85 15.55 4.52
CA PHE A 103 19.78 16.61 4.16
C PHE A 103 21.09 16.46 4.95
N LEU A 104 21.02 16.38 6.28
CA LEU A 104 22.20 16.25 7.14
C LEU A 104 22.96 14.95 6.84
N GLY A 105 22.26 13.83 6.66
CA GLY A 105 22.86 12.55 6.30
C GLY A 105 23.57 12.60 4.94
N THR A 106 22.95 13.24 3.94
CA THR A 106 23.56 13.40 2.61
C THR A 106 24.78 14.32 2.66
N VAL A 107 24.67 15.48 3.33
CA VAL A 107 25.78 16.42 3.48
C VAL A 107 26.95 15.77 4.22
N MET A 108 26.70 15.09 5.34
CA MET A 108 27.73 14.41 6.11
C MET A 108 28.42 13.31 5.28
N LEU A 109 27.66 12.53 4.53
CA LEU A 109 28.20 11.47 3.67
C LEU A 109 29.09 12.03 2.55
N LEU A 110 28.65 13.11 1.90
CA LEU A 110 29.41 13.77 0.83
C LEU A 110 30.65 14.51 1.37
N LEU A 111 30.54 15.16 2.54
CA LEU A 111 31.66 15.81 3.22
C LEU A 111 32.73 14.78 3.59
N ALA A 112 32.35 13.66 4.20
CA ALA A 112 33.27 12.59 4.55
C ALA A 112 33.97 12.04 3.31
N ALA A 113 33.23 11.83 2.21
CA ALA A 113 33.80 11.40 0.94
C ALA A 113 34.79 12.44 0.37
N GLY A 114 34.45 13.74 0.43
CA GLY A 114 35.32 14.82 -0.01
C GLY A 114 36.62 14.92 0.80
N ILE A 115 36.53 14.81 2.13
CA ILE A 115 37.69 14.78 3.02
C ILE A 115 38.56 13.55 2.73
N CYS A 116 37.95 12.36 2.58
CA CYS A 116 38.69 11.16 2.18
C CYS A 116 39.41 11.39 0.85
N LEU A 117 38.74 11.92 -0.17
CA LEU A 117 39.35 12.19 -1.48
C LEU A 117 40.48 13.21 -1.43
N ALA A 118 40.47 14.15 -0.48
CA ALA A 118 41.52 15.15 -0.30
C ALA A 118 42.76 14.58 0.41
N VAL A 119 42.58 13.63 1.33
CA VAL A 119 43.68 12.98 2.07
C VAL A 119 44.27 11.78 1.32
N LEU A 120 43.47 11.11 0.50
CA LEU A 120 43.90 9.94 -0.26
C LEU A 120 44.95 10.30 -1.34
N PRO A 121 46.04 9.51 -1.47
CA PRO A 121 47.02 9.74 -2.52
C PRO A 121 46.40 9.58 -3.92
N PRO A 122 46.93 10.28 -4.95
CA PRO A 122 46.34 10.28 -6.30
C PRO A 122 46.28 8.90 -6.97
N ARG A 123 47.14 7.97 -6.55
CA ARG A 123 47.16 6.57 -6.95
C ARG A 123 47.01 5.70 -5.70
N PRO A 124 46.17 4.66 -5.70
CA PRO A 124 45.44 4.07 -6.83
C PRO A 124 44.09 4.76 -7.16
N GLN A 125 43.82 4.96 -8.46
CA GLN A 125 42.59 5.60 -8.95
C GLN A 125 41.31 4.83 -8.58
N GLY A 126 41.37 3.49 -8.53
CA GLY A 126 40.21 2.66 -8.22
C GLY A 126 39.61 2.94 -6.84
N VAL A 127 40.45 3.20 -5.83
CA VAL A 127 39.98 3.53 -4.47
C VAL A 127 39.29 4.89 -4.47
N ARG A 128 39.82 5.89 -5.18
CA ARG A 128 39.19 7.21 -5.29
C ARG A 128 37.84 7.15 -6.00
N VAL A 129 37.74 6.38 -7.10
CA VAL A 129 36.47 6.14 -7.78
C VAL A 129 35.47 5.48 -6.83
N MET A 130 35.89 4.46 -6.08
CA MET A 130 35.02 3.78 -5.11
C MET A 130 34.55 4.74 -4.00
N VAL A 131 35.45 5.55 -3.43
CA VAL A 131 35.12 6.54 -2.38
C VAL A 131 34.16 7.62 -2.90
N ALA A 132 34.26 8.02 -4.17
CA ALA A 132 33.34 8.97 -4.78
C ALA A 132 31.99 8.31 -5.15
N ALA A 133 32.03 7.13 -5.76
CA ALA A 133 30.87 6.45 -6.32
C ALA A 133 29.97 5.82 -5.25
N LEU A 134 30.55 5.28 -4.17
CA LEU A 134 29.78 4.59 -3.13
C LEU A 134 28.76 5.52 -2.42
N PRO A 135 29.13 6.72 -1.94
CA PRO A 135 28.18 7.71 -1.42
C PRO A 135 27.07 8.05 -2.40
N LEU A 136 27.42 8.30 -3.66
CA LEU A 136 26.46 8.65 -4.69
C LEU A 136 25.48 7.50 -4.95
N ALA A 137 26.00 6.28 -5.03
CA ALA A 137 25.20 5.07 -5.18
C ALA A 137 24.26 4.86 -3.98
N ILE A 138 24.70 5.15 -2.75
CA ILE A 138 23.84 5.10 -1.55
C ILE A 138 22.72 6.13 -1.65
N VAL A 139 23.02 7.38 -2.00
CA VAL A 139 22.02 8.44 -2.14
C VAL A 139 20.99 8.09 -3.22
N VAL A 140 21.45 7.71 -4.42
CA VAL A 140 20.59 7.28 -5.53
C VAL A 140 19.78 6.04 -5.16
N GLY A 141 20.39 5.06 -4.51
CA GLY A 141 19.71 3.87 -4.00
C GLY A 141 18.60 4.23 -3.03
N CYS A 142 18.86 5.12 -2.07
CA CYS A 142 17.85 5.61 -1.12
C CYS A 142 16.71 6.39 -1.80
N LEU A 143 17.01 7.20 -2.83
CA LEU A 143 16.02 7.92 -3.62
C LEU A 143 14.98 6.98 -4.25
N LEU A 144 15.41 5.82 -4.76
CA LEU A 144 14.48 4.83 -5.35
C LEU A 144 13.43 4.31 -4.36
N PHE A 145 13.72 4.35 -3.05
CA PHE A 145 12.81 3.92 -1.99
C PHE A 145 11.83 4.99 -1.53
N VAL A 146 11.87 6.20 -2.09
CA VAL A 146 10.89 7.27 -1.81
C VAL A 146 9.48 6.76 -2.04
N VAL A 147 8.63 6.93 -1.03
CA VAL A 147 7.19 6.71 -1.12
C VAL A 147 6.55 8.02 -1.55
N ARG A 148 5.79 8.00 -2.64
CA ARG A 148 5.10 9.17 -3.20
C ARG A 148 3.68 9.31 -2.67
N GLY A 149 3.00 8.18 -2.49
CA GLY A 149 1.63 8.15 -2.04
C GLY A 149 1.04 6.76 -2.06
N TYR A 150 -0.24 6.71 -1.71
CA TYR A 150 -1.02 5.50 -1.56
C TYR A 150 -2.30 5.67 -2.38
N VAL A 151 -2.62 4.70 -3.22
CA VAL A 151 -3.85 4.69 -4.01
C VAL A 151 -4.71 3.52 -3.55
N LEU A 152 -5.90 3.84 -3.06
CA LEU A 152 -6.89 2.86 -2.65
C LEU A 152 -7.86 2.62 -3.82
N THR A 153 -7.84 1.41 -4.37
CA THR A 153 -8.79 0.95 -5.39
C THR A 153 -9.92 0.14 -4.75
N ASP A 154 -10.84 -0.42 -5.54
CA ASP A 154 -11.94 -1.28 -5.08
C ASP A 154 -11.51 -2.73 -4.77
N ARG A 155 -10.23 -3.07 -4.91
CA ARG A 155 -9.72 -4.43 -4.64
C ARG A 155 -8.36 -4.47 -3.95
N GLU A 156 -7.55 -3.45 -4.19
CA GLU A 156 -6.15 -3.42 -3.77
C GLU A 156 -5.71 -2.05 -3.27
N LEU A 157 -4.79 -2.07 -2.32
CA LEU A 157 -4.00 -0.92 -1.91
C LEU A 157 -2.71 -0.90 -2.72
N LEU A 158 -2.51 0.17 -3.47
CA LEU A 158 -1.30 0.43 -4.24
C LEU A 158 -0.42 1.40 -3.48
N ILE A 159 0.83 1.03 -3.26
CA ILE A 159 1.83 1.88 -2.61
C ILE A 159 2.81 2.32 -3.69
N GLU A 160 2.73 3.59 -4.05
CA GLU A 160 3.51 4.17 -5.14
C GLU A 160 4.88 4.62 -4.63
N ARG A 161 5.93 4.10 -5.25
CA ARG A 161 7.31 4.50 -4.98
C ARG A 161 7.94 5.12 -6.21
N LEU A 162 9.15 5.66 -6.07
CA LEU A 162 9.88 6.23 -7.19
C LEU A 162 10.14 5.20 -8.30
N GLY A 163 10.62 4.00 -7.92
CA GLY A 163 11.00 2.96 -8.89
C GLY A 163 9.93 1.92 -9.23
N TRP A 164 8.91 1.71 -8.38
CA TRP A 164 7.92 0.64 -8.56
C TRP A 164 6.65 0.85 -7.72
N VAL A 165 5.63 0.01 -7.94
CA VAL A 165 4.37 0.02 -7.19
C VAL A 165 4.18 -1.31 -6.46
N ASN A 166 3.93 -1.27 -5.16
CA ASN A 166 3.61 -2.46 -4.37
C ASN A 166 2.08 -2.62 -4.28
N ARG A 167 1.55 -3.76 -4.72
CA ARG A 167 0.12 -4.07 -4.67
C ARG A 167 -0.22 -4.97 -3.49
N TRP A 168 -1.25 -4.60 -2.73
CA TRP A 168 -1.73 -5.35 -1.57
C TRP A 168 -3.23 -5.61 -1.68
N PRO A 169 -3.66 -6.86 -1.95
CA PRO A 169 -5.07 -7.21 -2.04
C PRO A 169 -5.80 -6.98 -0.71
N LEU A 170 -6.87 -6.19 -0.74
CA LEU A 170 -7.67 -5.85 0.44
C LEU A 170 -8.57 -7.01 0.89
N ALA A 171 -8.76 -8.04 0.06
CA ALA A 171 -9.52 -9.24 0.39
C ALA A 171 -8.98 -10.00 1.62
N ARG A 172 -7.71 -9.78 2.00
CA ARG A 172 -7.09 -10.40 3.18
C ARG A 172 -6.88 -9.43 4.33
N LEU A 173 -7.41 -8.21 4.23
CA LEU A 173 -7.28 -7.18 5.25
C LEU A 173 -8.22 -7.53 6.40
N GLU A 174 -7.65 -7.76 7.59
CA GLU A 174 -8.41 -8.11 8.79
C GLU A 174 -8.71 -6.87 9.62
N SER A 175 -7.71 -6.00 9.78
CA SER A 175 -7.87 -4.77 10.55
C SER A 175 -7.01 -3.61 10.04
N VAL A 176 -7.52 -2.41 10.31
CA VAL A 176 -6.86 -1.12 10.05
C VAL A 176 -6.94 -0.28 11.31
N THR A 177 -5.80 0.17 11.81
CA THR A 177 -5.75 0.95 13.04
C THR A 177 -4.87 2.17 12.88
N VAL A 178 -5.38 3.35 13.23
CA VAL A 178 -4.55 4.55 13.32
C VAL A 178 -3.81 4.56 14.65
N ASP A 179 -2.49 4.54 14.58
CA ASP A 179 -1.61 4.43 15.75
C ASP A 179 -0.32 5.22 15.54
N PRO A 180 -0.28 6.50 15.97
CA PRO A 180 0.91 7.36 15.88
C PRO A 180 2.15 6.79 16.57
N GLN A 181 1.99 5.86 17.51
CA GLN A 181 3.08 5.23 18.25
C GLN A 181 3.44 3.84 17.69
N ALA A 182 2.85 3.43 16.57
CA ALA A 182 3.07 2.12 15.95
C ALA A 182 4.54 1.80 15.67
N MET A 183 5.32 2.81 15.32
CA MET A 183 6.75 2.67 14.98
C MET A 183 7.69 2.96 16.17
N ARG A 184 7.15 3.27 17.35
CA ARG A 184 7.98 3.58 18.52
C ARG A 184 8.68 2.33 19.05
N GLY A 185 9.99 2.44 19.31
CA GLY A 185 10.80 1.31 19.81
C GLY A 185 11.03 0.22 18.77
N SER A 186 10.95 0.56 17.48
CA SER A 186 11.17 -0.37 16.38
C SER A 186 12.65 -0.51 16.03
N LEU A 187 13.12 -1.76 15.98
CA LEU A 187 14.41 -2.13 15.46
C LEU A 187 14.33 -2.35 13.96
N ARG A 188 15.22 -1.72 13.19
CA ARG A 188 15.34 -1.93 11.74
C ARG A 188 16.07 -3.24 11.49
N LEU A 189 15.39 -4.21 10.87
CA LEU A 189 15.99 -5.48 10.47
C LEU A 189 16.66 -5.35 9.10
N TRP A 190 15.97 -4.73 8.14
CA TRP A 190 16.50 -4.56 6.79
C TRP A 190 15.78 -3.44 6.03
N GLY A 191 16.50 -2.64 5.25
CA GLY A 191 15.93 -1.58 4.40
C GLY A 191 16.41 -0.16 4.74
N ASN A 192 15.67 0.83 4.24
CA ASN A 192 15.96 2.26 4.40
C ASN A 192 15.38 2.80 5.72
N GLY A 193 16.24 3.45 6.51
CA GLY A 193 15.97 3.88 7.88
C GLY A 193 15.85 5.39 8.09
N GLY A 194 15.68 6.19 7.04
CA GLY A 194 15.44 7.64 7.22
C GLY A 194 16.03 8.56 6.15
N LEU A 195 16.76 8.06 5.15
CA LEU A 195 17.06 8.86 3.96
C LEU A 195 15.86 8.80 3.02
N PHE A 196 15.09 9.88 2.95
CA PHE A 196 13.90 10.08 2.13
C PHE A 196 12.66 9.21 2.45
N ALA A 197 12.81 8.06 3.13
CA ALA A 197 11.70 7.25 3.64
C ALA A 197 12.14 6.24 4.72
N PHE A 198 11.18 5.79 5.53
CA PHE A 198 11.30 4.62 6.41
C PHE A 198 10.66 3.41 5.71
N CYS A 199 11.48 2.68 4.97
CA CYS A 199 11.04 1.59 4.12
C CYS A 199 11.82 0.31 4.39
N GLY A 200 11.16 -0.74 4.84
CA GLY A 200 11.85 -1.98 5.14
C GLY A 200 11.14 -2.89 6.12
N TRP A 201 11.89 -3.88 6.61
CA TRP A 201 11.49 -4.78 7.68
C TRP A 201 11.89 -4.20 9.02
N PHE A 202 10.91 -4.09 9.90
CA PHE A 202 11.07 -3.59 11.25
C PHE A 202 10.51 -4.60 12.24
N ARG A 203 10.99 -4.54 13.47
CA ARG A 203 10.47 -5.34 14.57
C ARG A 203 10.29 -4.49 15.81
N ASN A 204 9.13 -4.59 16.45
CA ASN A 204 8.93 -4.05 17.80
C ASN A 204 8.11 -5.01 18.67
N ARG A 205 8.01 -4.69 19.96
CA ARG A 205 7.25 -5.49 20.92
C ARG A 205 5.73 -5.42 20.68
N LYS A 206 5.23 -4.33 20.09
CA LYS A 206 3.79 -4.07 19.89
C LYS A 206 3.19 -4.81 18.69
N LEU A 207 3.90 -4.82 17.57
CA LEU A 207 3.45 -5.34 16.27
C LEU A 207 4.18 -6.62 15.87
N GLY A 208 5.27 -6.99 16.54
CA GLY A 208 6.14 -8.09 16.10
C GLY A 208 6.98 -7.67 14.90
N ILE A 209 7.17 -8.57 13.93
CA ILE A 209 7.84 -8.27 12.66
C ILE A 209 6.82 -7.68 11.68
N TYR A 210 7.13 -6.53 11.12
CA TYR A 210 6.25 -5.83 10.18
C TYR A 210 7.04 -5.13 9.09
N ARG A 211 6.34 -4.75 8.01
CA ARG A 211 6.92 -4.00 6.90
C ARG A 211 6.45 -2.56 6.93
N ALA A 212 7.37 -1.60 6.99
CA ALA A 212 7.03 -0.18 6.97
C ALA A 212 7.22 0.39 5.58
N PHE A 213 6.28 1.24 5.18
CA PHE A 213 6.28 2.06 3.98
C PHE A 213 5.88 3.48 4.37
N ALA A 214 6.70 4.09 5.21
CA ALA A 214 6.36 5.27 5.99
C ALA A 214 7.29 6.46 5.65
N THR A 215 6.76 7.67 5.75
CA THR A 215 7.50 8.94 5.67
C THR A 215 7.37 9.73 6.97
N ASP A 216 6.17 9.75 7.57
CA ASP A 216 5.88 10.42 8.84
C ASP A 216 5.39 9.43 9.90
N PRO A 217 6.25 8.97 10.83
CA PRO A 217 5.88 8.01 11.87
C PRO A 217 4.68 8.45 12.74
N GLN A 218 4.41 9.76 12.88
CA GLN A 218 3.27 10.25 13.67
C GLN A 218 1.92 10.01 13.00
N ARG A 219 1.90 9.79 11.67
CA ARG A 219 0.68 9.52 10.89
C ARG A 219 0.52 8.03 10.57
N SER A 220 1.08 7.17 11.41
CA SER A 220 1.11 5.73 11.16
C SER A 220 -0.28 5.10 11.20
N VAL A 221 -0.59 4.36 10.14
CA VAL A 221 -1.73 3.46 10.02
C VAL A 221 -1.20 2.04 9.88
N VAL A 222 -1.65 1.16 10.77
CA VAL A 222 -1.29 -0.25 10.80
C VAL A 222 -2.35 -1.05 10.06
N LEU A 223 -1.94 -1.83 9.07
CA LEU A 223 -2.79 -2.76 8.33
C LEU A 223 -2.35 -4.19 8.63
N ARG A 224 -3.28 -5.04 9.04
CA ARG A 224 -3.03 -6.47 9.32
C ARG A 224 -3.66 -7.34 8.23
N PHE A 225 -2.83 -8.17 7.62
CA PHE A 225 -3.21 -9.15 6.59
C PHE A 225 -2.85 -10.55 7.09
N GLY A 226 -3.58 -11.06 8.09
CA GLY A 226 -3.29 -12.30 8.78
C GLY A 226 -1.88 -12.29 9.38
N PRO A 227 -0.93 -13.13 8.90
CA PRO A 227 0.42 -13.18 9.45
C PRO A 227 1.29 -11.97 9.07
N ARG A 228 0.84 -11.10 8.15
CA ARG A 228 1.62 -9.97 7.64
C ARG A 228 1.07 -8.66 8.18
N THR A 229 1.94 -7.87 8.80
CA THR A 229 1.60 -6.51 9.26
C THR A 229 2.35 -5.48 8.43
N ILE A 230 1.65 -4.42 8.02
CA ILE A 230 2.20 -3.31 7.26
C ILE A 230 1.91 -2.01 7.99
N VAL A 231 2.84 -1.08 7.96
CA VAL A 231 2.63 0.28 8.44
C VAL A 231 2.82 1.25 7.28
N ILE A 232 1.83 2.11 7.06
CA ILE A 232 1.85 3.19 6.07
C ILE A 232 1.58 4.52 6.77
N THR A 233 1.88 5.65 6.11
CA THR A 233 1.69 6.98 6.68
C THR A 233 1.01 7.90 5.66
N PRO A 234 -0.29 7.72 5.39
CA PRO A 234 -1.04 8.61 4.52
C PRO A 234 -1.06 10.03 5.10
N ASP A 235 -1.25 11.01 4.23
CA ASP A 235 -1.48 12.41 4.58
C ASP A 235 -2.66 12.59 5.53
N ASN A 236 -3.78 11.93 5.28
CA ASN A 236 -4.93 11.91 6.17
C ASN A 236 -5.23 10.49 6.66
N PRO A 237 -4.65 10.06 7.81
CA PRO A 237 -4.90 8.75 8.40
C PRO A 237 -6.38 8.47 8.65
N THR A 238 -7.12 9.49 9.07
CA THR A 238 -8.53 9.33 9.45
C THR A 238 -9.39 9.07 8.22
N GLU A 239 -9.27 9.91 7.19
CA GLU A 239 -9.97 9.71 5.92
C GLU A 239 -9.58 8.39 5.24
N PHE A 240 -8.32 7.98 5.35
CA PHE A 240 -7.87 6.69 4.82
C PHE A 240 -8.65 5.52 5.44
N VAL A 241 -8.82 5.52 6.76
CA VAL A 241 -9.59 4.48 7.46
C VAL A 241 -11.06 4.53 7.08
N HIS A 242 -11.67 5.71 7.01
CA HIS A 242 -13.07 5.86 6.56
C HIS A 242 -13.28 5.39 5.10
N ALA A 243 -12.33 5.65 4.21
CA ALA A 243 -12.37 5.19 2.83
C ALA A 243 -12.28 3.66 2.74
N ILE A 244 -11.53 3.00 3.62
CA ILE A 244 -11.54 1.54 3.73
C ILE A 244 -12.87 1.04 4.28
N GLN A 245 -13.36 1.62 5.38
CA GLN A 245 -14.59 1.16 6.05
C GLN A 245 -15.82 1.26 5.14
N SER A 246 -15.92 2.33 4.36
CA SER A 246 -17.04 2.54 3.42
C SER A 246 -17.06 1.51 2.29
N ARG A 247 -15.90 1.06 1.83
CA ARG A 247 -15.77 0.07 0.74
C ARG A 247 -15.73 -1.38 1.23
N TRP A 248 -15.25 -1.59 2.46
CA TRP A 248 -15.16 -2.90 3.13
C TRP A 248 -15.65 -2.82 4.58
N PRO A 249 -16.96 -2.86 4.79
CA PRO A 249 -17.54 -2.73 6.13
C PRO A 249 -17.18 -3.89 7.09
N GLY A 250 -16.68 -5.01 6.57
CA GLY A 250 -16.24 -6.17 7.36
C GLY A 250 -14.84 -6.06 7.96
N VAL A 251 -14.08 -5.00 7.64
CA VAL A 251 -12.73 -4.78 8.18
C VAL A 251 -12.84 -4.17 9.58
N GLN A 252 -12.06 -4.67 10.53
CA GLN A 252 -12.03 -4.08 11.87
C GLN A 252 -11.25 -2.77 11.86
N THR A 253 -11.91 -1.66 12.17
CA THR A 253 -11.24 -0.35 12.31
C THR A 253 -11.04 0.00 13.77
N GLY A 254 -9.92 0.66 14.09
CA GLY A 254 -9.68 1.13 15.45
C GLY A 254 -8.78 2.36 15.51
N TRP A 255 -8.78 3.02 16.67
CA TRP A 255 -7.93 4.16 16.99
C TRP A 255 -7.12 3.84 18.23
N ALA A 256 -5.82 4.18 18.24
CA ALA A 256 -4.98 3.92 19.41
C ALA A 256 -5.53 4.57 20.69
N THR A 257 -6.28 5.66 20.58
CA THR A 257 -6.96 6.35 21.69
C THR A 257 -7.98 5.47 22.42
N ASP A 258 -8.65 4.56 21.72
CA ASP A 258 -9.69 3.69 22.30
C ASP A 258 -9.09 2.57 23.17
N SER A 259 -7.82 2.22 22.95
CA SER A 259 -7.15 1.14 23.69
C SER A 259 -6.75 1.50 25.13
N ILE A 260 -6.92 2.77 25.51
CA ILE A 260 -6.63 3.30 26.86
C ILE A 260 -7.90 3.32 27.72
N SER A 261 -9.09 3.48 27.13
CA SER A 261 -10.36 3.50 27.88
C SER A 261 -10.85 2.10 28.25
N SER A 262 -10.55 1.07 27.45
CA SER A 262 -10.96 -0.32 27.71
C SER A 262 -10.11 -1.06 28.75
N ARG A 263 -9.13 -0.38 29.36
CA ARG A 263 -8.13 -0.97 30.27
C ARG A 263 -8.17 -0.32 31.66
N ARG A 264 -9.19 0.50 31.94
CA ARG A 264 -9.39 1.22 33.19
C ARG A 264 -10.69 0.80 33.84
#